data_AF-A0A834F4H8-F1
#
_entry.id   AF-A0A834F4H8-F1
#
_cell.length_a   1.000
_cell.length_b   1.000
_cell.length_c   1.000
_cell.angle_alpha   90.00
_cell.angle_beta   90.00
_cell.angle_gamma   90.00
#
_symmetry.space_group_name_H-M   'P 1'
#
loop_
_entity.id
_entity.type
_entity.pdbx_description
1 polymer ?
#
loop_
_entity_poly.entity_id
_entity_poly.type
_entity_poly.pdbx_seq_one_letter_code
_entity_poly.pdbx_strand_id
1 'polypeptide(L)'
;MSCGHAVTPMSLTNWCRRLLEEGKSKFVCGQPNCNKEWPYVEVRKMALLTPKEREYFESTMAQNAARDYFNSKTCPGCKFSVTRKNESNLSVRCQICTERKGKPYEFCWQCLKEWKGPQPRSDRCDNDGCINEALKTLRTCPEIVFESVKNVRGCPSIRACPTCGSLLEHTSKYLNQQRDAAEYFEKILTLCSEEASQVFQGKLTNSTVCKECEDTIDEESEFLSLPLALVKSHKKYYSVVDGLEEFFKESHLDEDNQLYCDKCSQKSDASTLMLQVEVSLTTEESCMTPIGTQLIVWRTIMMRKES
;
A
#
# COMPACT_ATOMS: atom_id res chain seq x y z
N MET A 1 18.50 5.99 -14.40
CA MET A 1 17.15 5.41 -14.22
C MET A 1 16.12 6.54 -14.15
N SER A 2 14.83 6.24 -14.27
CA SER A 2 13.69 7.19 -14.20
C SER A 2 13.57 7.92 -12.87
N CYS A 3 14.29 7.46 -11.85
CA CYS A 3 14.44 8.13 -10.55
C CYS A 3 15.64 9.08 -10.45
N GLY A 4 16.33 9.39 -11.54
CA GLY A 4 17.50 10.28 -11.55
C GLY A 4 18.80 9.66 -11.02
N HIS A 5 18.74 8.54 -10.29
CA HIS A 5 19.92 7.86 -9.77
C HIS A 5 20.68 7.09 -10.88
N ALA A 6 22.01 7.19 -10.80
CA ALA A 6 22.94 6.51 -11.68
C ALA A 6 23.22 5.08 -11.19
N VAL A 7 23.34 4.15 -12.13
CA VAL A 7 23.66 2.73 -11.90
C VAL A 7 24.49 2.23 -13.07
N THR A 8 25.39 1.28 -12.82
CA THR A 8 26.02 0.51 -13.90
C THR A 8 25.13 -0.68 -14.28
N PRO A 9 25.17 -1.17 -15.54
CA PRO A 9 24.38 -2.33 -15.94
C PRO A 9 24.54 -3.54 -15.01
N MET A 10 25.78 -3.85 -14.61
CA MET A 10 26.09 -4.94 -13.68
C MET A 10 25.48 -4.73 -12.28
N SER A 11 25.63 -3.52 -11.72
CA SER A 11 25.07 -3.21 -10.40
C SER A 11 23.54 -3.29 -10.38
N LEU A 12 22.91 -2.87 -11.48
CA LEU A 12 21.45 -2.94 -11.67
C LEU A 12 20.98 -4.40 -11.80
N THR A 13 21.66 -5.21 -12.62
CA THR A 13 21.35 -6.65 -12.76
C THR A 13 21.42 -7.37 -11.41
N ASN A 14 22.48 -7.13 -10.64
CA ASN A 14 22.68 -7.80 -9.35
C ASN A 14 21.66 -7.34 -8.30
N TRP A 15 21.35 -6.03 -8.26
CA TRP A 15 20.31 -5.50 -7.38
C TRP A 15 18.94 -6.11 -7.69
N CYS A 16 18.52 -6.07 -8.95
CA CYS A 16 17.22 -6.60 -9.36
C CYS A 16 17.13 -8.12 -9.19
N ARG A 17 18.22 -8.86 -9.40
CA ARG A 17 18.28 -10.30 -9.11
C ARG A 17 18.04 -10.58 -7.64
N ARG A 18 18.68 -9.82 -6.73
CA ARG A 18 18.46 -9.98 -5.29
C ARG A 18 17.00 -9.73 -4.91
N LEU A 19 16.37 -8.70 -5.47
CA LEU A 19 14.94 -8.44 -5.22
C LEU A 19 14.07 -9.64 -5.63
N LEU A 20 14.38 -10.30 -6.76
CA LEU A 20 13.67 -11.51 -7.20
C LEU A 20 13.91 -12.71 -6.27
N GLU A 21 15.14 -12.90 -5.80
CA GLU A 21 15.52 -13.94 -4.83
C GLU A 21 14.86 -13.73 -3.46
N GLU A 22 14.68 -12.48 -3.04
CA GLU A 22 13.88 -12.07 -1.87
C GLU A 22 12.37 -12.19 -2.09
N GLY A 23 11.95 -12.58 -3.30
CA GLY A 23 10.57 -12.85 -3.62
C GLY A 23 9.75 -11.64 -4.06
N LYS A 24 10.38 -10.51 -4.41
CA LYS A 24 9.68 -9.35 -4.95
C LYS A 24 9.32 -9.57 -6.42
N SER A 25 8.19 -9.02 -6.85
CA SER A 25 7.74 -9.00 -8.25
C SER A 25 7.97 -7.65 -8.95
N LYS A 26 8.35 -6.63 -8.19
CA LYS A 26 8.57 -5.25 -8.63
C LYS A 26 10.01 -4.82 -8.39
N PHE A 27 10.54 -3.96 -9.26
CA PHE A 27 11.89 -3.40 -9.12
C PHE A 27 11.81 -1.99 -8.56
N VAL A 28 12.56 -1.71 -7.50
CA VAL A 28 12.62 -0.38 -6.88
C VAL A 28 14.05 0.07 -6.75
N CYS A 29 14.25 1.38 -6.68
CA CYS A 29 15.56 1.95 -6.42
C CYS A 29 16.11 1.49 -5.06
N GLY A 30 17.39 1.13 -5.02
CA GLY A 30 18.09 0.72 -3.79
C GLY A 30 18.77 1.87 -3.03
N GLN A 31 18.58 3.13 -3.44
CA GLN A 31 19.18 4.27 -2.75
C GLN A 31 18.37 4.66 -1.50
N PRO A 32 19.03 5.08 -0.41
CA PRO A 32 18.34 5.58 0.77
C PRO A 32 17.37 6.71 0.41
N ASN A 33 16.15 6.66 0.96
CA ASN A 33 15.07 7.63 0.72
C ASN A 33 14.55 7.69 -0.72
N CYS A 34 14.79 6.67 -1.55
CA CYS A 34 14.22 6.58 -2.89
C CYS A 34 13.51 5.24 -3.10
N ASN A 35 12.17 5.25 -3.07
CA ASN A 35 11.33 4.06 -3.30
C ASN A 35 10.69 4.02 -4.69
N LYS A 36 11.23 4.79 -5.65
CA LYS A 36 10.66 4.85 -7.00
C LYS A 36 10.76 3.49 -7.68
N GLU A 37 9.61 2.99 -8.15
CA GLU A 37 9.49 1.76 -8.93
C GLU A 37 10.01 1.97 -10.36
N TRP A 38 10.75 1.00 -10.87
CA TRP A 38 11.28 0.99 -12.23
C TRP A 38 10.50 -0.03 -13.08
N PRO A 39 9.91 0.40 -14.21
CA PRO A 39 9.32 -0.52 -15.16
C PRO A 39 10.34 -1.58 -15.61
N TYR A 40 9.93 -2.84 -15.73
CA TYR A 40 10.84 -3.91 -16.17
C TYR A 40 11.46 -3.62 -17.56
N VAL A 41 10.73 -2.95 -18.44
CA VAL A 41 11.24 -2.50 -19.74
C VAL A 41 12.45 -1.57 -19.58
N GLU A 42 12.42 -0.68 -18.59
CA GLU A 42 13.54 0.18 -18.25
C GLU A 42 14.72 -0.63 -17.71
N VAL A 43 14.46 -1.52 -16.75
CA VAL A 43 15.49 -2.41 -16.16
C VAL A 43 16.17 -3.23 -17.24
N ARG A 44 15.41 -3.88 -18.12
CA ARG A 44 15.92 -4.71 -19.22
C ARG A 44 16.84 -3.92 -20.14
N LYS A 45 16.47 -2.67 -20.46
CA LYS A 45 17.25 -1.78 -21.35
C LYS A 45 18.53 -1.29 -20.67
N MET A 46 18.43 -0.81 -19.43
CA MET A 46 19.55 -0.17 -18.72
C MET A 46 20.54 -1.19 -18.14
N ALA A 47 20.08 -2.40 -17.81
CA ALA A 47 20.91 -3.49 -17.29
C ALA A 47 21.57 -4.32 -18.40
N LEU A 48 21.21 -4.08 -19.66
CA LEU A 48 21.70 -4.83 -20.83
C LEU A 48 21.50 -6.36 -20.68
N LEU A 49 20.35 -6.77 -20.14
CA LEU A 49 20.10 -8.18 -19.82
C LEU A 49 20.23 -9.08 -21.06
N THR A 50 20.97 -10.17 -20.91
CA THR A 50 21.06 -11.24 -21.92
C THR A 50 19.72 -11.98 -22.07
N PRO A 51 19.48 -12.72 -23.17
CA PRO A 51 18.27 -13.52 -23.33
C PRO A 51 18.01 -14.48 -22.16
N LYS A 52 19.06 -15.15 -21.66
CA LYS A 52 18.98 -16.07 -20.52
C LYS A 52 18.60 -15.36 -19.22
N GLU A 53 19.11 -14.15 -19.01
CA GLU A 53 18.73 -13.34 -17.84
C GLU A 53 17.30 -12.83 -17.94
N ARG A 54 16.84 -12.43 -19.13
CA ARG A 54 15.44 -12.03 -19.33
C ARG A 54 14.47 -13.16 -19.01
N GLU A 55 14.75 -14.37 -19.51
CA GLU A 55 13.97 -15.56 -19.20
C GLU A 55 13.91 -15.82 -17.68
N TYR A 56 15.05 -15.74 -17.00
CA TYR A 56 15.11 -15.87 -15.55
C TYR A 56 14.30 -14.78 -14.83
N PHE A 57 14.46 -13.51 -15.22
CA PHE A 57 13.75 -12.39 -14.62
C PHE A 57 12.24 -12.52 -14.82
N GLU A 58 11.79 -12.75 -16.05
CA GLU A 58 10.37 -12.83 -16.42
C GLU A 58 9.69 -14.02 -15.73
N SER A 59 10.33 -15.20 -15.74
CA SER A 59 9.79 -16.39 -15.07
C SER A 59 9.73 -16.21 -13.54
N THR A 60 10.76 -15.62 -12.93
CA THR A 60 10.79 -15.41 -11.47
C THR A 60 9.82 -14.30 -11.04
N MET A 61 9.69 -13.22 -11.82
CA MET A 61 8.68 -12.18 -11.60
C MET A 61 7.27 -12.76 -11.63
N ALA A 62 6.95 -13.56 -12.66
CA ALA A 62 5.65 -14.19 -12.80
C ALA A 62 5.34 -15.14 -11.63
N GLN A 63 6.34 -15.93 -11.21
CA GLN A 63 6.21 -16.80 -10.03
C GLN A 63 6.00 -16.00 -8.74
N ASN A 64 6.75 -14.92 -8.54
CA ASN A 64 6.62 -14.06 -7.37
C ASN A 64 5.25 -13.35 -7.34
N ALA A 65 4.78 -12.82 -8.47
CA ALA A 65 3.46 -12.23 -8.59
C ALA A 65 2.33 -13.25 -8.34
N ALA A 66 2.47 -14.47 -8.85
CA ALA A 66 1.51 -15.55 -8.62
C ALA A 66 1.51 -16.03 -7.15
N ARG A 67 2.64 -15.96 -6.45
CA ARG A 67 2.70 -16.22 -5.00
C ARG A 67 1.93 -15.16 -4.23
N ASP A 68 2.11 -13.89 -4.58
CA ASP A 68 1.46 -12.76 -3.91
C ASP A 68 -0.05 -12.75 -4.16
N TYR A 69 -0.50 -13.09 -5.37
CA TYR A 69 -1.92 -13.04 -5.74
C TYR A 69 -2.72 -14.30 -5.36
N PHE A 70 -2.16 -15.50 -5.53
CA PHE A 70 -2.89 -16.76 -5.35
C PHE A 70 -2.53 -17.51 -4.05
N ASN A 71 -1.73 -16.90 -3.16
CA ASN A 71 -1.12 -17.59 -2.01
C ASN A 71 -0.57 -18.94 -2.47
N SER A 72 0.23 -18.94 -3.53
CA SER A 72 0.76 -20.17 -4.13
C SER A 72 2.17 -20.46 -3.60
N LYS A 73 2.52 -21.74 -3.45
CA LYS A 73 3.85 -22.15 -3.01
C LYS A 73 4.44 -23.20 -3.93
N THR A 74 5.76 -23.25 -3.95
CA THR A 74 6.51 -24.21 -4.76
C THR A 74 6.54 -25.57 -4.07
N CYS A 75 6.15 -26.63 -4.80
CA CYS A 75 6.27 -28.00 -4.32
C CYS A 75 7.75 -28.35 -4.05
N PRO A 76 8.09 -28.88 -2.86
CA PRO A 76 9.47 -29.25 -2.53
C PRO A 76 10.04 -30.35 -3.43
N GLY A 77 9.18 -31.24 -3.96
CA GLY A 77 9.56 -32.32 -4.87
C GLY A 77 9.78 -31.86 -6.31
N CYS A 78 8.71 -31.46 -7.01
CA CYS A 78 8.76 -31.18 -8.45
C CYS A 78 9.05 -29.72 -8.82
N LYS A 79 9.11 -28.80 -7.85
CA LYS A 79 9.29 -27.36 -8.05
C LYS A 79 8.20 -26.64 -8.86
N PHE A 80 7.08 -27.31 -9.14
CA PHE A 80 5.90 -26.64 -9.70
C PHE A 80 5.12 -25.88 -8.63
N SER A 81 4.43 -24.82 -9.05
CA SER A 81 3.53 -24.06 -8.20
C SER A 81 2.33 -24.90 -7.79
N VAL A 82 1.93 -24.78 -6.53
CA VAL A 82 0.79 -25.47 -5.91
C VAL A 82 0.02 -24.44 -5.09
N THR A 83 -1.30 -24.42 -5.27
CA THR A 83 -2.22 -23.66 -4.43
C THR A 83 -2.91 -24.58 -3.43
N ARG A 84 -3.25 -24.02 -2.27
CA ARG A 84 -3.93 -24.75 -1.21
C ARG A 84 -5.45 -24.67 -1.42
N LYS A 85 -6.11 -25.82 -1.51
CA LYS A 85 -7.59 -25.89 -1.67
C LYS A 85 -8.37 -25.49 -0.42
N ASN A 86 -7.81 -25.76 0.76
CA ASN A 86 -8.46 -25.48 2.05
C ASN A 86 -7.47 -24.76 2.96
N GLU A 87 -7.79 -23.50 3.31
CA GLU A 87 -6.91 -22.67 4.13
C GLU A 87 -6.76 -23.16 5.58
N SER A 88 -7.73 -23.93 6.06
CA SER A 88 -7.74 -24.56 7.38
C SER A 88 -7.00 -25.90 7.42
N ASN A 89 -6.32 -26.32 6.34
CA ASN A 89 -5.49 -27.52 6.33
C ASN A 89 -4.07 -27.20 5.85
N LEU A 90 -3.07 -27.36 6.70
CA LEU A 90 -1.66 -27.16 6.35
C LEU A 90 -1.10 -28.27 5.46
N SER A 91 -1.78 -29.42 5.33
CA SER A 91 -1.40 -30.49 4.41
C SER A 91 -1.83 -30.14 2.98
N VAL A 92 -0.85 -30.08 2.07
CA VAL A 92 -1.10 -29.76 0.66
C VAL A 92 -0.60 -30.88 -0.23
N ARG A 93 -1.49 -31.39 -1.10
CA ARG A 93 -1.20 -32.44 -2.07
C ARG A 93 -0.68 -31.86 -3.38
N CYS A 94 0.49 -32.33 -3.83
CA CYS A 94 0.97 -32.06 -5.18
C CYS A 94 0.50 -33.17 -6.14
N GLN A 95 -0.30 -32.82 -7.14
CA GLN A 95 -0.82 -33.80 -8.11
C GLN A 95 0.30 -34.42 -8.95
N ILE A 96 1.23 -33.60 -9.46
CA ILE A 96 2.36 -34.06 -10.27
C ILE A 96 3.23 -35.08 -9.52
N CYS A 97 3.59 -34.79 -8.27
CA CYS A 97 4.39 -35.73 -7.48
C CYS A 97 3.59 -36.97 -7.08
N THR A 98 2.28 -36.83 -6.85
CA THR A 98 1.40 -37.95 -6.51
C THR A 98 1.34 -38.95 -7.66
N GLU A 99 1.12 -38.45 -8.88
CA GLU A 99 1.10 -39.26 -10.10
C GLU A 99 2.45 -39.93 -10.37
N ARG A 100 3.56 -39.16 -10.35
CA ARG A 100 4.91 -39.70 -10.60
C ARG A 100 5.35 -40.77 -9.60
N LYS A 101 4.90 -40.67 -8.34
CA LYS A 101 5.26 -41.63 -7.29
C LYS A 101 4.27 -42.80 -7.19
N GLY A 102 3.11 -42.73 -7.84
CA GLY A 102 2.02 -43.70 -7.69
C GLY A 102 1.40 -43.73 -6.28
N LYS A 103 1.67 -42.72 -5.44
CA LYS A 103 1.13 -42.61 -4.08
C LYS A 103 0.95 -41.14 -3.70
N PRO A 104 0.01 -40.80 -2.79
CA PRO A 104 -0.18 -39.43 -2.33
C PRO A 104 1.13 -38.79 -1.89
N TYR A 105 1.45 -37.62 -2.46
CA TYR A 105 2.55 -36.79 -2.01
C TYR A 105 2.02 -35.48 -1.43
N GLU A 106 2.14 -35.36 -0.12
CA GLU A 106 1.61 -34.24 0.67
C GLU A 106 2.75 -33.59 1.46
N PHE A 107 2.72 -32.27 1.58
CA PHE A 107 3.72 -31.50 2.30
C PHE A 107 3.07 -30.42 3.16
N CYS A 108 3.78 -30.00 4.21
CA CYS A 108 3.33 -28.93 5.09
C CYS A 108 3.49 -27.57 4.41
N TRP A 109 2.42 -26.79 4.40
CA TRP A 109 2.38 -25.44 3.85
C TRP A 109 3.32 -24.45 4.54
N GLN A 110 3.67 -24.68 5.81
CA GLN A 110 4.58 -23.84 6.58
C GLN A 110 6.04 -24.20 6.29
N CYS A 111 6.46 -25.41 6.63
CA CYS A 111 7.88 -25.80 6.58
C CYS A 111 8.33 -26.46 5.28
N LEU A 112 7.41 -26.71 4.33
CA LEU A 112 7.68 -27.33 3.03
C LEU A 112 8.36 -28.72 3.11
N LYS A 113 8.23 -29.41 4.24
CA LYS A 113 8.65 -30.82 4.41
C LYS A 113 7.46 -31.74 4.15
N GLU A 114 7.73 -33.00 3.82
CA GLU A 114 6.70 -34.03 3.68
C GLU A 114 5.80 -34.08 4.93
N TRP A 115 4.49 -34.23 4.72
CA TRP A 115 3.51 -34.10 5.79
C TRP A 115 3.70 -35.19 6.86
N LYS A 116 3.62 -34.79 8.13
CA LYS A 116 3.61 -35.69 9.29
C LYS A 116 2.49 -35.29 10.23
N GLY A 117 1.71 -36.27 10.66
CA GLY A 117 0.65 -36.12 11.65
C GLY A 117 -0.77 -36.32 11.10
N PRO A 118 -1.77 -36.25 11.99
CA PRO A 118 -3.16 -36.38 11.61
C PRO A 118 -3.59 -35.21 10.72
N GLN A 119 -4.61 -35.44 9.89
CA GLN A 119 -5.20 -34.45 9.00
C GLN A 119 -6.73 -34.52 9.07
N PRO A 120 -7.45 -33.39 8.91
CA PRO A 120 -6.94 -32.03 8.63
C PRO A 120 -6.39 -31.33 9.89
N ARG A 121 -5.40 -30.43 9.71
CA ARG A 121 -4.89 -29.56 10.79
C ARG A 121 -4.51 -28.17 10.30
N SER A 122 -4.87 -27.14 11.05
CA SER A 122 -4.53 -25.73 10.78
C SER A 122 -3.42 -25.17 11.67
N ASP A 123 -3.12 -25.84 12.78
CA ASP A 123 -2.22 -25.35 13.84
C ASP A 123 -0.74 -25.60 13.52
N ARG A 124 -0.35 -26.86 13.28
CA ARG A 124 1.02 -27.27 12.94
C ARG A 124 1.06 -28.63 12.24
N CYS A 125 2.22 -29.04 11.76
CA CYS A 125 2.51 -30.44 11.44
C CYS A 125 3.42 -31.06 12.51
N ASP A 126 3.64 -32.36 12.45
CA ASP A 126 4.51 -33.10 13.39
C ASP A 126 5.98 -33.16 12.92
N ASN A 127 6.39 -32.27 12.01
CA ASN A 127 7.79 -32.14 11.64
C ASN A 127 8.56 -31.35 12.72
N ASP A 128 9.72 -31.88 13.12
CA ASP A 128 10.63 -31.18 14.03
C ASP A 128 11.06 -29.82 13.44
N GLY A 129 10.94 -28.79 14.29
CA GLY A 129 11.26 -27.41 13.95
C GLY A 129 10.25 -26.72 13.00
N CYS A 130 9.07 -27.30 12.77
CA CYS A 130 8.03 -26.59 12.02
C CYS A 130 7.47 -25.43 12.86
N ILE A 131 7.76 -24.20 12.43
CA ILE A 131 7.29 -22.98 13.09
C ILE A 131 6.57 -22.10 12.07
N ASN A 132 5.48 -21.49 12.49
CA ASN A 132 4.88 -20.40 11.73
C ASN A 132 5.71 -19.14 11.99
N GLU A 133 6.57 -18.78 11.03
CA GLU A 133 7.45 -17.61 11.16
C GLU A 133 6.69 -16.31 11.43
N ALA A 134 5.48 -16.14 10.89
CA ALA A 134 4.69 -14.95 11.18
C ALA A 134 4.26 -14.89 12.65
N LEU A 135 3.80 -16.01 13.21
CA LEU A 135 3.45 -16.10 14.64
C LEU A 135 4.68 -15.98 15.55
N LYS A 136 5.83 -16.52 15.12
CA LYS A 136 7.10 -16.36 15.84
C LYS A 136 7.50 -14.88 15.88
N THR A 137 7.47 -14.20 14.75
CA THR A 137 7.75 -12.76 14.67
C THR A 137 6.81 -11.95 15.55
N LEU A 138 5.50 -12.21 15.52
CA LEU A 138 4.53 -11.53 16.39
C LEU A 138 4.82 -11.78 17.88
N ARG A 139 5.26 -12.98 18.25
CA ARG A 139 5.55 -13.35 19.63
C ARG A 139 6.87 -12.78 20.16
N THR A 140 7.87 -12.60 19.28
CA THR A 140 9.22 -12.16 19.65
C THR A 140 9.55 -10.73 19.24
N CYS A 141 8.61 -10.00 18.64
CA CYS A 141 8.86 -8.62 18.22
C CYS A 141 9.14 -7.71 19.43
N PRO A 142 10.12 -6.79 19.32
CA PRO A 142 10.44 -5.89 20.41
C PRO A 142 9.32 -4.87 20.65
N GLU A 143 9.34 -4.21 21.81
CA GLU A 143 8.46 -3.07 22.05
C GLU A 143 8.96 -1.81 21.31
N ILE A 144 8.03 -0.97 20.86
CA ILE A 144 8.32 0.36 20.31
C ILE A 144 8.74 1.29 21.44
N VAL A 145 9.82 2.05 21.22
CA VAL A 145 10.25 3.13 22.11
C VAL A 145 9.83 4.47 21.51
N PHE A 146 8.84 5.13 22.10
CA PHE A 146 8.40 6.46 21.67
C PHE A 146 9.30 7.54 22.28
N GLU A 147 10.04 8.27 21.45
CA GLU A 147 10.93 9.36 21.91
C GLU A 147 10.15 10.57 22.45
N SER A 148 9.02 10.91 21.81
CA SER A 148 8.21 12.10 22.11
C SER A 148 7.09 11.87 23.12
N VAL A 149 6.72 10.61 23.39
CA VAL A 149 5.60 10.25 24.29
C VAL A 149 6.13 9.49 25.49
N LYS A 150 6.21 10.16 26.63
CA LYS A 150 6.62 9.54 27.90
C LYS A 150 5.47 8.67 28.43
N ASN A 151 5.81 7.52 29.02
CA ASN A 151 4.93 6.57 29.73
C ASN A 151 4.09 5.59 28.88
N VAL A 152 4.30 5.50 27.56
CA VAL A 152 3.75 4.39 26.76
C VAL A 152 4.78 3.25 26.72
N ARG A 153 4.42 2.08 27.25
CA ARG A 153 5.21 0.83 27.24
C ARG A 153 4.32 -0.33 26.83
N GLY A 154 4.89 -1.46 26.41
CA GLY A 154 4.13 -2.67 26.06
C GLY A 154 3.58 -2.71 24.63
N CYS A 155 3.88 -1.71 23.80
CA CYS A 155 3.39 -1.67 22.42
C CYS A 155 4.35 -2.46 21.50
N PRO A 156 3.92 -3.54 20.85
CA PRO A 156 4.79 -4.33 19.97
C PRO A 156 5.15 -3.55 18.70
N SER A 157 6.39 -3.69 18.23
CA SER A 157 6.87 -3.05 17.00
C SER A 157 6.31 -3.67 15.73
N ILE A 158 5.75 -4.89 15.82
CA ILE A 158 5.15 -5.58 14.68
C ILE A 158 3.75 -6.08 15.08
N ARG A 159 2.76 -5.84 14.21
CA ARG A 159 1.39 -6.38 14.36
C ARG A 159 0.89 -7.01 13.07
N ALA A 160 -0.09 -7.89 13.18
CA ALA A 160 -0.80 -8.41 12.00
C ALA A 160 -1.91 -7.44 11.59
N CYS A 161 -2.10 -7.27 10.27
CA CYS A 161 -3.29 -6.65 9.72
C CYS A 161 -4.51 -7.53 10.03
N PRO A 162 -5.59 -7.01 10.66
CA PRO A 162 -6.77 -7.82 10.98
C PRO A 162 -7.52 -8.31 9.74
N THR A 163 -7.36 -7.64 8.60
CA THR A 163 -8.07 -7.95 7.35
C THR A 163 -7.36 -9.01 6.51
N CYS A 164 -6.04 -8.89 6.32
CA CYS A 164 -5.29 -9.76 5.41
C CYS A 164 -4.18 -10.57 6.09
N GLY A 165 -3.93 -10.37 7.38
CA GLY A 165 -2.89 -11.09 8.13
C GLY A 165 -1.45 -10.67 7.85
N SER A 166 -1.21 -9.73 6.92
CA SER A 166 0.14 -9.19 6.65
C SER A 166 0.76 -8.58 7.90
N LEU A 167 2.05 -8.81 8.10
CA LEU A 167 2.80 -8.21 9.20
C LEU A 167 3.18 -6.77 8.87
N LEU A 168 2.89 -5.86 9.80
CA LEU A 168 3.15 -4.43 9.70
C LEU A 168 4.13 -4.03 10.81
N GLU A 169 5.26 -3.47 10.44
CA GLU A 169 6.25 -2.90 11.36
C GLU A 169 5.99 -1.41 11.58
N HIS A 170 6.03 -0.99 12.85
CA HIS A 170 5.87 0.39 13.29
C HIS A 170 7.19 0.89 13.83
N THR A 171 7.66 2.04 13.33
CA THR A 171 8.92 2.64 13.78
C THR A 171 8.65 3.98 14.46
N SER A 172 9.32 4.22 15.59
CA SER A 172 9.14 5.41 16.43
C SER A 172 9.49 6.74 15.73
N LYS A 173 10.24 6.66 14.62
CA LYS A 173 10.61 7.82 13.80
C LYS A 173 9.51 8.32 12.87
N TYR A 174 8.46 7.53 12.63
CA TYR A 174 7.46 7.84 11.61
C TYR A 174 6.05 7.90 12.21
N LEU A 175 5.84 8.86 13.11
CA LEU A 175 4.51 9.44 13.36
C LEU A 175 4.31 10.77 12.59
N ASN A 176 5.09 10.96 11.51
CA ASN A 176 5.07 12.19 10.72
C ASN A 176 4.60 11.99 9.27
N GLN A 177 4.08 10.82 8.90
CA GLN A 177 3.46 10.64 7.59
C GLN A 177 1.96 10.47 7.76
N GLN A 178 1.26 11.60 7.68
CA GLN A 178 -0.20 11.72 7.58
C GLN A 178 -0.79 10.78 6.52
N ARG A 179 0.03 10.41 5.50
CA ARG A 179 -0.30 9.46 4.45
C ARG A 179 -0.71 8.08 4.97
N ASP A 180 -0.03 7.53 5.97
CA ASP A 180 -0.34 6.18 6.43
C ASP A 180 -1.71 6.18 7.14
N ALA A 181 -1.95 7.15 8.02
CA ALA A 181 -3.22 7.26 8.75
C ALA A 181 -4.40 7.59 7.83
N ALA A 182 -4.21 8.49 6.86
CA ALA A 182 -5.23 8.84 5.87
C ALA A 182 -5.54 7.65 4.94
N GLU A 183 -4.52 6.95 4.43
CA GLU A 183 -4.71 5.78 3.57
C GLU A 183 -5.39 4.62 4.33
N TYR A 184 -5.06 4.40 5.61
CA TYR A 184 -5.77 3.44 6.45
C TYR A 184 -7.23 3.85 6.70
N PHE A 185 -7.49 5.14 6.93
CA PHE A 185 -8.86 5.65 7.14
C PHE A 185 -9.71 5.52 5.88
N GLU A 186 -9.16 5.91 4.72
CA GLU A 186 -9.81 5.71 3.41
C GLU A 186 -10.11 4.23 3.16
N LYS A 187 -9.14 3.34 3.37
CA LYS A 187 -9.36 1.89 3.25
C LYS A 187 -10.43 1.37 4.19
N ILE A 188 -10.48 1.86 5.43
CA ILE A 188 -11.52 1.46 6.39
C ILE A 188 -12.89 1.92 5.88
N LEU A 189 -13.02 3.16 5.40
CA LEU A 189 -14.28 3.68 4.88
C LEU A 189 -14.73 2.92 3.63
N THR A 190 -13.83 2.66 2.68
CA THR A 190 -14.12 1.87 1.47
C THR A 190 -14.51 0.42 1.79
N LEU A 191 -14.01 -0.14 2.89
CA LEU A 191 -14.37 -1.49 3.36
C LEU A 191 -15.56 -1.52 4.32
N CYS A 192 -15.99 -0.36 4.83
CA CYS A 192 -17.24 -0.20 5.56
C CYS A 192 -18.40 -0.22 4.56
N SER A 193 -19.63 -0.36 5.06
CA SER A 193 -20.80 -0.45 4.19
C SER A 193 -20.92 0.77 3.26
N GLU A 194 -21.53 0.59 2.09
CA GLU A 194 -21.64 1.62 1.05
C GLU A 194 -22.25 2.92 1.61
N GLU A 195 -23.16 2.79 2.58
CA GLU A 195 -23.80 3.87 3.31
C GLU A 195 -22.83 4.67 4.17
N ALA A 196 -21.83 4.03 4.78
CA ALA A 196 -20.80 4.71 5.55
C ALA A 196 -19.84 5.48 4.64
N SER A 197 -19.49 4.94 3.48
CA SER A 197 -18.66 5.65 2.49
C SER A 197 -19.35 6.90 1.97
N GLN A 198 -20.66 6.83 1.67
CA GLN A 198 -21.44 7.98 1.17
C GLN A 198 -21.48 9.16 2.16
N VAL A 199 -21.41 8.91 3.47
CA VAL A 199 -21.43 9.97 4.51
C VAL A 199 -20.13 10.79 4.55
N PHE A 200 -19.00 10.21 4.15
CA PHE A 200 -17.69 10.85 4.21
C PHE A 200 -17.14 11.25 2.84
N GLN A 201 -17.90 11.00 1.77
CA GLN A 201 -17.53 11.35 0.40
C GLN A 201 -17.86 12.81 0.10
N GLY A 202 -16.82 13.57 -0.21
CA GLY A 202 -16.91 14.92 -0.73
C GLY A 202 -16.62 14.97 -2.23
N LYS A 203 -17.10 16.01 -2.89
CA LYS A 203 -16.71 16.38 -4.26
C LYS A 203 -15.86 17.63 -4.23
N LEU A 204 -14.80 17.65 -5.03
CA LEU A 204 -13.86 18.74 -5.20
C LEU A 204 -13.77 19.11 -6.68
N THR A 205 -14.02 20.38 -6.98
CA THR A 205 -13.84 20.92 -8.34
C THR A 205 -12.48 21.60 -8.46
N ASN A 206 -11.63 21.06 -9.34
CA ASN A 206 -10.36 21.63 -9.72
C ASN A 206 -10.55 22.45 -11.00
N SER A 207 -10.41 23.75 -10.90
CA SER A 207 -10.52 24.66 -12.03
C SER A 207 -9.13 25.06 -12.49
N THR A 208 -8.88 24.97 -13.79
CA THR A 208 -7.65 25.42 -14.42
C THR A 208 -7.97 26.48 -15.45
N VAL A 209 -7.37 27.65 -15.30
CA VAL A 209 -7.56 28.80 -16.18
C VAL A 209 -6.29 29.05 -16.97
N CYS A 210 -6.39 29.07 -18.30
CA CYS A 210 -5.30 29.47 -19.18
C CYS A 210 -5.09 30.98 -19.14
N LYS A 211 -3.87 31.45 -18.87
CA LYS A 211 -3.58 32.90 -18.78
C LYS A 211 -3.53 33.63 -20.12
N GLU A 212 -3.46 32.90 -21.24
CA GLU A 212 -3.39 33.50 -22.58
C GLU A 212 -4.77 33.76 -23.21
N CYS A 213 -5.72 32.85 -23.00
CA CYS A 213 -7.03 32.90 -23.65
C CYS A 213 -8.21 32.86 -22.69
N GLU A 214 -7.94 32.84 -21.39
CA GLU A 214 -8.91 32.82 -20.28
C GLU A 214 -9.87 31.62 -20.31
N ASP A 215 -9.53 30.59 -21.10
CA ASP A 215 -10.30 29.36 -21.15
C ASP A 215 -10.17 28.62 -19.82
N THR A 216 -11.31 28.16 -19.30
CA THR A 216 -11.42 27.51 -18.00
C THR A 216 -11.84 26.06 -18.19
N ILE A 217 -11.11 25.16 -17.55
CA ILE A 217 -11.40 23.72 -17.51
C ILE A 217 -11.68 23.35 -16.06
N ASP A 218 -12.90 22.86 -15.81
CA ASP A 218 -13.31 22.39 -14.50
C ASP A 218 -13.34 20.85 -14.48
N GLU A 219 -12.62 20.27 -13.53
CA GLU A 219 -12.57 18.83 -13.30
C GLU A 219 -13.13 18.49 -11.91
N GLU A 220 -14.20 17.70 -11.88
CA GLU A 220 -14.77 17.20 -10.62
C GLU A 220 -14.05 15.92 -10.18
N SER A 221 -13.71 15.85 -8.89
CA SER A 221 -13.09 14.69 -8.27
C SER A 221 -13.77 14.36 -6.95
N GLU A 222 -13.97 13.07 -6.67
CA GLU A 222 -14.50 12.61 -5.39
C GLU A 222 -13.34 12.36 -4.41
N PHE A 223 -13.53 12.69 -3.13
CA PHE A 223 -12.53 12.48 -2.10
C PHE A 223 -13.14 12.00 -0.77
N LEU A 224 -12.37 11.22 -0.02
CA LEU A 224 -12.71 10.78 1.35
C LEU A 224 -11.84 11.46 2.42
N SER A 225 -10.71 12.04 2.02
CA SER A 225 -9.84 12.83 2.88
C SER A 225 -9.20 14.00 2.12
N LEU A 226 -8.96 15.13 2.80
CA LEU A 226 -8.21 16.26 2.24
C LEU A 226 -6.77 16.22 2.79
N PRO A 227 -5.75 16.19 1.91
CA PRO A 227 -4.36 16.13 2.33
C PRO A 227 -3.85 17.52 2.75
N LEU A 228 -4.35 18.03 3.88
CA LEU A 228 -3.92 19.32 4.41
C LEU A 228 -2.46 19.25 4.86
N ALA A 229 -1.61 20.07 4.25
CA ALA A 229 -0.19 20.09 4.56
C ALA A 229 0.04 20.55 6.01
N LEU A 230 0.60 19.68 6.84
CA LEU A 230 1.18 20.06 8.14
C LEU A 230 2.46 20.86 7.86
N VAL A 231 2.31 22.12 7.48
CA VAL A 231 3.44 23.04 7.35
C VAL A 231 4.24 22.96 8.65
N LYS A 232 5.57 22.96 8.57
CA LYS A 232 6.45 23.16 9.73
C LYS A 232 6.25 24.59 10.24
N SER A 233 5.07 24.89 10.76
CA SER A 233 4.83 26.14 11.44
C SER A 233 5.69 26.08 12.70
N HIS A 234 6.43 27.15 12.97
CA HIS A 234 7.08 27.34 14.28
C HIS A 234 6.05 27.49 15.42
N LYS A 235 4.75 27.31 15.14
CA LYS A 235 3.67 27.35 16.11
C LYS A 235 3.51 25.96 16.75
N LYS A 236 3.27 25.96 18.05
CA LYS A 236 3.07 24.76 18.88
C LYS A 236 1.79 23.98 18.53
N TYR A 237 0.90 24.54 17.72
CA TYR A 237 -0.40 24.00 17.34
C TYR A 237 -0.70 24.28 15.87
N TYR A 238 -1.29 23.30 15.18
CA TYR A 238 -1.74 23.40 13.80
C TYR A 238 -3.18 23.95 13.73
N SER A 239 -3.41 24.93 12.87
CA SER A 239 -4.75 25.47 12.59
C SER A 239 -5.32 24.78 11.36
N VAL A 240 -6.43 24.07 11.54
CA VAL A 240 -7.14 23.42 10.43
C VAL A 240 -7.67 24.46 9.44
N VAL A 241 -8.07 25.63 9.94
CA VAL A 241 -8.52 26.76 9.11
C VAL A 241 -7.38 27.24 8.20
N ASP A 242 -6.21 27.55 8.77
CA ASP A 242 -5.03 27.98 7.98
C ASP A 242 -4.64 26.90 6.95
N GLY A 243 -4.78 25.62 7.31
CA GLY A 243 -4.51 24.50 6.43
C GLY A 243 -5.48 24.37 5.26
N LEU A 244 -6.77 24.63 5.50
CA LEU A 244 -7.79 24.68 4.45
C LEU A 244 -7.58 25.90 3.57
N GLU A 245 -7.32 27.07 4.14
CA GLU A 245 -7.03 28.30 3.38
C GLU A 245 -5.83 28.11 2.45
N GLU A 246 -4.74 27.49 2.92
CA GLU A 246 -3.58 27.21 2.07
C GLU A 246 -3.86 26.11 1.03
N PHE A 247 -4.72 25.12 1.34
CA PHE A 247 -5.11 24.08 0.40
C PHE A 247 -5.97 24.61 -0.76
N PHE A 248 -6.90 25.53 -0.48
CA PHE A 248 -7.76 26.16 -1.50
C PHE A 248 -7.13 27.38 -2.17
N LYS A 249 -5.90 27.73 -1.80
CA LYS A 249 -5.19 28.86 -2.37
C LYS A 249 -4.89 28.61 -3.84
N GLU A 250 -5.07 29.66 -4.64
CA GLU A 250 -4.70 29.63 -6.05
C GLU A 250 -3.22 29.29 -6.22
N SER A 251 -2.94 28.38 -7.15
CA SER A 251 -1.59 28.00 -7.54
C SER A 251 -1.31 28.44 -8.97
N HIS A 252 -0.09 28.87 -9.24
CA HIS A 252 0.35 29.27 -10.57
C HIS A 252 1.25 28.20 -11.17
N LEU A 253 1.01 27.89 -12.44
CA LEU A 253 1.74 26.92 -13.23
C LEU A 253 2.47 27.67 -14.35
N ASP A 254 3.77 27.88 -14.14
CA ASP A 254 4.67 28.61 -15.03
C ASP A 254 5.92 27.78 -15.39
N GLU A 255 6.68 28.29 -16.36
CA GLU A 255 7.96 27.71 -16.82
C GLU A 255 7.87 26.19 -17.14
N ASP A 256 8.53 25.36 -16.35
CA ASP A 256 8.56 23.90 -16.52
C ASP A 256 7.22 23.22 -16.23
N ASN A 257 6.26 23.93 -15.62
CA ASN A 257 4.94 23.42 -15.20
C ASN A 257 3.79 23.90 -16.09
N GLN A 258 4.06 24.57 -17.22
CA GLN A 258 3.03 25.01 -18.15
C GLN A 258 2.11 23.88 -18.62
N LEU A 259 0.81 24.17 -18.69
CA LEU A 259 -0.21 23.24 -19.18
C LEU A 259 -0.50 23.48 -20.66
N TYR A 260 -0.92 22.42 -21.34
CA TYR A 260 -1.38 22.54 -22.73
C TYR A 260 -2.81 23.09 -22.75
N CYS A 261 -3.04 24.16 -23.49
CA CYS A 261 -4.37 24.71 -23.72
C CYS A 261 -4.88 24.29 -25.10
N ASP A 262 -5.99 23.56 -25.16
CA ASP A 262 -6.58 23.08 -26.42
C ASP A 262 -6.97 24.23 -27.36
N LYS A 263 -7.48 25.32 -26.80
CA LYS A 263 -7.90 26.52 -27.55
C LYS A 263 -6.72 27.28 -28.15
N CYS A 264 -5.61 27.41 -27.42
CA CYS A 264 -4.38 28.02 -27.94
C CYS A 264 -3.57 27.03 -28.78
N SER A 265 -3.81 25.73 -28.64
CA SER A 265 -3.03 24.64 -29.21
C SER A 265 -1.52 24.72 -28.92
N GLN A 266 -1.17 25.25 -27.75
CA GLN A 266 0.20 25.39 -27.27
C GLN A 266 0.26 25.27 -25.75
N LYS A 267 1.48 25.20 -25.22
CA LYS A 267 1.71 25.28 -23.77
C LYS A 267 1.63 26.72 -23.32
N SER A 268 0.88 26.96 -22.26
CA SER A 268 0.60 28.29 -21.74
C SER A 268 0.66 28.25 -20.22
N ASP A 269 0.96 29.40 -19.62
CA ASP A 269 0.85 29.55 -18.17
C ASP A 269 -0.61 29.36 -17.75
N ALA A 270 -0.81 28.75 -16.58
CA ALA A 270 -2.13 28.50 -16.04
C ALA A 270 -2.21 28.88 -14.57
N SER A 271 -3.42 29.11 -14.08
CA SER A 271 -3.73 29.15 -12.66
C SER A 271 -4.70 28.03 -12.33
N THR A 272 -4.41 27.30 -11.26
CA THR A 272 -5.30 26.25 -10.76
C THR A 272 -5.88 26.66 -9.42
N LEU A 273 -7.20 26.55 -9.30
CA LEU A 273 -7.97 26.91 -8.12
C LEU A 273 -8.92 25.77 -7.77
N MET A 274 -8.94 25.41 -6.49
CA MET A 274 -9.89 24.44 -5.96
C MET A 274 -11.12 25.21 -5.48
N LEU A 275 -12.24 25.08 -6.18
CA LEU A 275 -13.34 26.04 -6.06
C LEU A 275 -14.41 25.64 -5.02
N GLN A 276 -14.61 24.34 -4.75
CA GLN A 276 -15.76 23.91 -3.95
C GLN A 276 -15.59 22.54 -3.33
N VAL A 277 -16.05 22.38 -2.08
CA VAL A 277 -16.27 21.08 -1.43
C VAL A 277 -17.76 20.89 -1.21
N GLU A 278 -18.38 19.93 -1.89
CA GLU A 278 -19.74 19.47 -1.58
C GLU A 278 -19.67 18.17 -0.79
N VAL A 279 -20.18 18.15 0.44
CA VAL A 279 -20.29 16.94 1.24
C VAL A 279 -21.71 16.40 1.13
N SER A 280 -21.86 15.18 0.63
CA SER A 280 -23.15 14.53 0.45
C SER A 280 -23.77 14.21 1.82
N LEU A 281 -24.87 14.86 2.20
CA LEU A 281 -25.61 14.52 3.41
C LEU A 281 -26.72 13.53 3.07
N THR A 282 -26.50 12.24 3.30
CA THR A 282 -27.62 11.29 3.41
C THR A 282 -28.18 11.39 4.83
N THR A 283 -29.34 12.02 4.94
CA THR A 283 -30.13 12.04 6.17
C THR A 283 -30.83 10.69 6.31
N GLU A 284 -30.37 9.81 7.21
CA GLU A 284 -31.30 8.88 7.90
C GLU A 284 -30.66 8.22 9.14
N GLU A 285 -31.47 8.16 10.20
CA GLU A 285 -31.17 7.79 11.59
C GLU A 285 -30.81 6.30 11.82
N SER A 286 -30.35 5.57 10.81
CA SER A 286 -30.22 4.09 10.88
C SER A 286 -28.89 3.59 11.46
N CYS A 287 -27.85 4.43 11.58
CA CYS A 287 -26.55 4.02 12.13
C CYS A 287 -26.42 4.21 13.66
N MET A 288 -27.35 3.66 14.45
CA MET A 288 -27.18 3.50 15.90
C MET A 288 -26.40 2.20 16.21
N THR A 289 -25.15 2.12 15.73
CA THR A 289 -24.16 1.16 16.25
C THR A 289 -23.15 1.91 17.14
N PRO A 290 -22.46 1.23 18.08
CA PRO A 290 -21.48 1.88 18.98
C PRO A 290 -20.36 2.64 18.23
N ILE A 291 -20.07 2.24 16.99
CA ILE A 291 -19.10 2.87 16.08
C ILE A 291 -19.68 4.19 15.52
N GLY A 292 -20.96 4.22 15.15
CA GLY A 292 -21.65 5.42 14.68
C GLY A 292 -21.69 6.52 15.74
N THR A 293 -21.88 6.17 17.01
CA THR A 293 -21.87 7.15 18.11
C THR A 293 -20.48 7.75 18.34
N GLN A 294 -19.38 6.99 18.13
CA GLN A 294 -18.02 7.53 18.24
C GLN A 294 -17.65 8.46 17.07
N LEU A 295 -18.16 8.20 15.86
CA LEU A 295 -17.98 9.06 14.69
C LEU A 295 -18.78 10.38 14.79
N ILE A 296 -19.98 10.34 15.37
CA ILE A 296 -20.78 11.55 15.66
C ILE A 296 -20.09 12.44 16.71
N VAL A 297 -19.40 11.85 17.69
CA VAL A 297 -18.62 12.61 18.69
C VAL A 297 -17.44 13.33 18.04
N TRP A 298 -16.74 12.69 17.09
CA TRP A 298 -15.69 13.35 16.29
C TRP A 298 -16.24 14.50 15.43
N ARG A 299 -17.44 14.32 14.86
CA ARG A 299 -18.15 15.35 14.07
C ARG A 299 -18.55 16.57 14.92
N THR A 300 -18.91 16.36 16.20
CA THR A 300 -19.29 17.45 17.13
C THR A 300 -18.10 18.29 17.56
N ILE A 301 -16.88 17.71 17.56
CA ILE A 301 -15.64 18.42 17.91
C ILE A 301 -15.18 19.34 16.77
N MET A 302 -15.42 18.96 15.51
CA MET A 302 -15.08 19.78 14.33
C MET A 302 -16.07 20.94 14.08
N MET A 303 -17.35 20.79 14.45
CA MET A 303 -18.42 21.77 14.13
C MET A 303 -18.64 22.85 15.21
N ARG A 304 -17.93 22.86 16.34
CA ARG A 304 -18.01 23.96 17.32
C ARG A 304 -16.98 25.05 17.05
N LYS A 305 -17.25 25.85 16.01
CA LYS A 305 -16.98 27.30 16.02
C LYS A 305 -17.67 28.00 14.84
N GLU A 306 -18.99 27.99 14.86
CA GLU A 306 -19.76 29.13 14.34
C GLU A 306 -20.40 29.84 15.54
N SER A 307 -19.69 30.83 16.05
CA SER A 307 -20.21 32.03 16.74
C SER A 307 -19.11 33.09 16.75
#